data_AF-A0A2G2KK24-F1
#
_entry.id   AF-A0A2G2KK24-F1
#
_cell.length_a   1.000
_cell.length_b   1.000
_cell.length_c   1.000
_cell.angle_alpha   90.00
_cell.angle_beta   90.00
_cell.angle_gamma   90.00
#
_symmetry.space_group_name_H-M   'P 1'
#
loop_
_entity.id
_entity.type
_entity.pdbx_description
1 polymer ?
#
loop_
_entity_poly.entity_id
_entity_poly.type
_entity_poly.pdbx_seq_one_letter_code
_entity_poly.pdbx_strand_id
1 'polypeptide(L)'
;MNFSELEQKINENKSIDFGDIFSKSIELFKKTWKQGLLHALLSVGLVLGVMALVLVPLFLMGVFDPSAFESIESGDPDYKSIIIVYLVMFPAIFLASVFSLLLNMAFYRMIKQIDLDEPASSVSFGMFMNTKYFMKALVLSIITTLIAVVAVLACYLPLFYVMVPLTLLIPILTFNPEMSNSDLIKASFKLGTKKWLITFGLIFISAILAELVGLILCGVGIFVTMSFIYLPSYFVYKDTIGFVDDSGDLQEKEKICEL
;
A
#
# COMPACT_ATOMS: atom_id res chain seq x y z
N MET A 1 -16.46 5.83 10.54
CA MET A 1 -17.45 4.89 9.98
C MET A 1 -17.30 3.57 10.73
N ASN A 2 -18.42 2.93 11.08
CA ASN A 2 -18.39 1.56 11.61
C ASN A 2 -18.45 0.54 10.44
N PHE A 3 -18.30 -0.75 10.74
CA PHE A 3 -18.30 -1.79 9.70
C PHE A 3 -19.63 -1.88 8.94
N SER A 4 -20.77 -1.75 9.61
CA SER A 4 -22.11 -1.86 9.00
C SER A 4 -22.35 -0.76 7.96
N GLU A 5 -21.98 0.48 8.28
CA GLU A 5 -22.07 1.61 7.36
C GLU A 5 -21.20 1.39 6.11
N LEU A 6 -19.96 0.95 6.31
CA LEU A 6 -19.03 0.69 5.22
C LEU A 6 -19.52 -0.47 4.35
N GLU A 7 -20.05 -1.51 4.99
CA GLU A 7 -20.65 -2.66 4.32
C GLU A 7 -21.87 -2.26 3.48
N GLN A 8 -22.74 -1.40 4.01
CA GLN A 8 -23.88 -0.85 3.28
C GLN A 8 -23.42 -0.09 2.03
N LYS A 9 -22.44 0.81 2.15
CA LYS A 9 -21.93 1.58 1.00
C LYS A 9 -21.30 0.68 -0.07
N ILE A 10 -20.59 -0.39 0.32
CA ILE A 10 -20.12 -1.40 -0.64
C ILE A 10 -21.31 -2.10 -1.30
N ASN A 11 -22.35 -2.45 -0.53
CA ASN A 11 -23.55 -3.14 -1.00
C ASN A 11 -24.38 -2.33 -2.00
N GLU A 12 -24.49 -1.02 -1.82
CA GLU A 12 -25.13 -0.07 -2.76
C GLU A 12 -24.52 -0.15 -4.17
N ASN A 13 -23.29 -0.68 -4.30
CA ASN A 13 -22.64 -0.99 -5.56
C ASN A 13 -22.57 0.20 -6.53
N LYS A 14 -22.29 1.40 -6.03
CA LYS A 14 -22.09 2.58 -6.88
C LYS A 14 -21.22 2.21 -8.09
N SER A 15 -21.75 2.45 -9.29
CA SER A 15 -21.02 2.16 -10.52
C SER A 15 -19.79 3.06 -10.55
N ILE A 16 -18.63 2.44 -10.68
CA ILE A 16 -17.37 3.15 -10.90
C ILE A 16 -16.94 2.86 -12.32
N ASP A 17 -16.45 3.88 -13.01
CA ASP A 17 -15.96 3.75 -14.38
C ASP A 17 -14.43 3.75 -14.40
N PHE A 18 -13.85 2.89 -15.25
CA PHE A 18 -12.41 2.76 -15.38
C PHE A 18 -11.77 4.06 -15.89
N GLY A 19 -12.34 4.62 -16.97
CA GLY A 19 -11.78 5.80 -17.64
C GLY A 19 -11.87 7.04 -16.77
N ASP A 20 -12.98 7.19 -16.03
CA ASP A 20 -13.16 8.25 -15.04
C ASP A 20 -12.13 8.17 -13.91
N ILE A 21 -11.99 7.00 -13.25
CA ILE A 21 -10.99 6.82 -12.18
C ILE A 21 -9.58 7.06 -12.69
N PHE A 22 -9.25 6.55 -13.87
CA PHE A 22 -7.93 6.72 -14.46
C PHE A 22 -7.63 8.19 -14.77
N SER A 23 -8.59 8.91 -15.36
CA SER A 23 -8.48 10.35 -15.65
C SER A 23 -8.30 11.17 -14.37
N LYS A 24 -9.14 10.92 -13.34
CA LYS A 24 -9.01 11.54 -12.02
C LYS A 24 -7.65 11.27 -11.38
N SER A 25 -7.15 10.05 -11.52
CA SER A 25 -5.82 9.66 -11.02
C SER A 25 -4.71 10.48 -11.69
N ILE A 26 -4.77 10.71 -13.01
CA ILE A 26 -3.80 11.55 -13.72
C ILE A 26 -3.86 13.00 -13.23
N GLU A 27 -5.04 13.57 -13.07
CA GLU A 27 -5.18 14.95 -12.58
C GLU A 27 -4.66 15.11 -11.15
N LEU A 28 -4.97 14.16 -10.27
CA LEU A 28 -4.48 14.19 -8.89
C LEU A 28 -2.98 13.92 -8.80
N PHE A 29 -2.41 13.12 -9.71
CA PHE A 29 -0.96 12.91 -9.79
C PHE A 29 -0.20 14.21 -10.04
N LYS A 30 -0.69 15.07 -10.94
CA LYS A 30 -0.08 16.39 -11.20
C LYS A 30 0.01 17.25 -9.95
N LYS A 31 -0.90 17.06 -8.98
CA LYS A 31 -0.89 17.77 -7.70
C LYS A 31 -0.02 17.08 -6.63
N THR A 32 0.06 15.76 -6.66
CA THR A 32 0.65 14.94 -5.58
C THR A 32 2.07 14.43 -5.86
N TRP A 33 2.62 14.63 -7.06
CA TRP A 33 3.90 14.04 -7.47
C TRP A 33 5.08 14.38 -6.55
N LYS A 34 5.10 15.55 -5.89
CA LYS A 34 6.17 15.93 -4.94
C LYS A 34 6.14 15.06 -3.69
N GLN A 35 4.95 14.90 -3.11
CA GLN A 35 4.71 14.03 -1.95
C GLN A 35 4.92 12.58 -2.33
N GLY A 36 4.53 12.21 -3.56
CA GLY A 36 4.78 10.89 -4.14
C GLY A 36 6.26 10.56 -4.29
N LEU A 37 7.06 11.50 -4.80
CA LEU A 37 8.52 11.36 -4.87
C LEU A 37 9.14 11.19 -3.47
N LEU A 38 8.69 11.99 -2.50
CA LEU A 38 9.16 11.85 -1.11
C LEU A 38 8.78 10.48 -0.51
N HIS A 39 7.54 10.02 -0.73
CA HIS A 39 7.11 8.68 -0.34
C HIS A 39 7.97 7.58 -0.98
N ALA A 40 8.28 7.70 -2.27
CA ALA A 40 9.11 6.74 -3.00
C ALA A 40 10.54 6.70 -2.43
N LEU A 41 11.16 7.87 -2.19
CA LEU A 41 12.50 7.95 -1.61
C LEU A 41 12.56 7.39 -0.19
N LEU A 42 11.55 7.69 0.65
CA LEU A 42 11.46 7.12 2.00
C LEU A 42 11.28 5.59 1.95
N SER A 43 10.45 5.09 1.03
CA SER A 43 10.19 3.66 0.88
C SER A 43 11.43 2.90 0.40
N VAL A 44 12.12 3.42 -0.62
CA VAL A 44 13.36 2.83 -1.13
C VAL A 44 14.48 2.93 -0.10
N GLY A 45 14.63 4.08 0.56
CA GLY A 45 15.62 4.26 1.63
C GLY A 45 15.41 3.31 2.80
N LEU A 46 14.16 3.06 3.20
CA LEU A 46 13.79 2.08 4.22
C LEU A 46 14.23 0.66 3.81
N VAL A 47 13.87 0.22 2.61
CA VAL A 47 14.20 -1.13 2.12
C VAL A 47 15.71 -1.29 2.00
N LEU A 48 16.42 -0.34 1.37
CA LEU A 48 17.86 -0.38 1.23
C LEU A 48 18.58 -0.33 2.58
N GLY A 49 18.10 0.48 3.52
CA GLY A 49 18.66 0.57 4.87
C GLY A 49 18.54 -0.77 5.62
N VAL A 50 17.36 -1.38 5.61
CA VAL A 50 17.14 -2.69 6.22
C VAL A 50 17.97 -3.78 5.53
N MET A 51 18.03 -3.78 4.20
CA MET A 51 18.85 -4.72 3.45
C MET A 51 20.33 -4.56 3.75
N ALA A 52 20.85 -3.33 3.86
CA ALA A 52 22.24 -3.09 4.23
C ALA A 52 22.55 -3.58 5.66
N LEU A 53 21.64 -3.32 6.61
CA LEU A 53 21.78 -3.79 8.00
C LEU A 53 21.85 -5.31 8.12
N VAL A 54 21.21 -6.05 7.22
CA VAL A 54 21.24 -7.52 7.19
C VAL A 54 22.38 -8.06 6.34
N LEU A 55 22.53 -7.57 5.12
CA LEU A 55 23.50 -8.11 4.17
C LEU A 55 24.94 -7.83 4.58
N VAL A 56 25.26 -6.64 5.08
CA VAL A 56 26.65 -6.29 5.44
C VAL A 56 27.22 -7.26 6.50
N PRO A 57 26.53 -7.53 7.62
CA PRO A 57 27.00 -8.55 8.57
C PRO A 57 27.13 -9.95 7.96
N LEU A 58 26.18 -10.38 7.13
CA LEU A 58 26.24 -11.71 6.49
C LEU A 58 27.45 -11.84 5.55
N PHE A 59 27.77 -10.78 4.79
CA PHE A 59 28.98 -10.72 3.98
C PHE A 59 30.24 -10.79 4.85
N LEU A 60 30.31 -10.07 5.96
CA LEU A 60 31.46 -10.11 6.89
C LEU A 60 31.63 -11.47 7.57
N MET A 61 30.54 -12.20 7.76
CA MET A 61 30.55 -13.57 8.29
C MET A 61 30.94 -14.63 7.24
N GLY A 62 31.17 -14.23 5.98
CA GLY A 62 31.55 -15.14 4.89
C GLY A 62 30.40 -15.99 4.33
N VAL A 63 29.15 -15.64 4.63
CA VAL A 63 27.96 -16.43 4.21
C VAL A 63 27.76 -16.45 2.68
N PHE A 64 28.32 -15.47 1.98
CA PHE A 64 28.23 -15.31 0.52
C PHE A 64 29.60 -15.48 -0.17
N ASP A 65 30.49 -16.31 0.37
CA ASP A 65 31.75 -16.61 -0.29
C ASP A 65 31.52 -17.49 -1.55
N PRO A 66 32.48 -17.54 -2.50
CA PRO A 66 32.33 -18.39 -3.69
C PRO A 66 32.08 -19.87 -3.37
N SER A 67 32.61 -20.37 -2.24
CA SER A 67 32.46 -21.76 -1.83
C SER A 67 31.01 -22.14 -1.49
N ALA A 68 30.24 -21.20 -0.92
CA ALA A 68 28.80 -21.38 -0.70
C ALA A 68 28.05 -21.61 -2.02
N PHE A 69 28.43 -20.94 -3.12
CA PHE A 69 27.82 -21.15 -4.43
C PHE A 69 28.25 -22.46 -5.09
N GLU A 70 29.53 -22.84 -4.96
CA GLU A 70 30.04 -24.14 -5.43
C GLU A 70 29.35 -25.32 -4.73
N SER A 71 29.05 -25.18 -3.43
CA SER A 71 28.33 -26.20 -2.64
C SER A 71 26.91 -26.46 -3.20
N ILE A 72 26.22 -25.42 -3.68
CA ILE A 72 24.90 -25.53 -4.28
C ILE A 72 24.99 -26.22 -5.65
N GLU A 73 25.96 -25.84 -6.47
CA GLU A 73 26.13 -26.42 -7.82
C GLU A 73 26.57 -27.89 -7.79
N SER A 74 27.41 -28.25 -6.82
CA SER A 74 27.88 -29.62 -6.61
C SER A 74 26.84 -30.57 -5.99
N GLY A 75 25.68 -30.05 -5.56
CA GLY A 75 24.61 -30.85 -4.99
C GLY A 75 24.78 -31.20 -3.52
N ASP A 76 25.69 -30.53 -2.80
CA ASP A 76 25.88 -30.63 -1.35
C ASP A 76 25.75 -29.24 -0.70
N PRO A 77 24.53 -28.66 -0.63
CA PRO A 77 24.35 -27.29 -0.19
C PRO A 77 24.73 -27.10 1.28
N ASP A 78 25.40 -26.01 1.61
CA ASP A 78 25.56 -25.59 3.00
C ASP A 78 24.23 -25.12 3.60
N TYR A 79 23.44 -26.08 4.09
CA TYR A 79 22.14 -25.85 4.72
C TYR A 79 22.23 -24.92 5.92
N LYS A 80 23.37 -24.85 6.63
CA LYS A 80 23.52 -23.96 7.78
C LYS A 80 23.53 -22.50 7.33
N SER A 81 24.32 -22.18 6.31
CA SER A 81 24.37 -20.82 5.74
C SER A 81 23.01 -20.41 5.15
N ILE A 82 22.35 -21.32 4.43
CA ILE A 82 21.01 -21.10 3.88
C ILE A 82 19.99 -20.78 5.00
N ILE A 83 19.96 -21.58 6.07
CA ILE A 83 19.04 -21.36 7.20
C ILE A 83 19.32 -20.02 7.88
N ILE A 84 20.58 -19.65 8.09
CA ILE A 84 20.96 -18.36 8.69
C ILE A 84 20.45 -17.19 7.83
N VAL A 85 20.63 -17.25 6.50
CA VAL A 85 20.13 -16.22 5.58
C VAL A 85 18.62 -16.05 5.75
N TYR A 86 17.85 -17.13 5.70
CA TYR A 86 16.39 -17.04 5.84
C TYR A 86 15.97 -16.55 7.23
N LEU A 87 16.63 -17.01 8.29
CA LEU A 87 16.31 -16.65 9.67
C LEU A 87 16.50 -15.16 9.94
N VAL A 88 17.50 -14.52 9.32
CA VAL A 88 17.77 -13.08 9.49
C VAL A 88 17.00 -12.24 8.47
N MET A 89 16.93 -12.68 7.21
CA MET A 89 16.33 -11.91 6.12
C MET A 89 14.80 -11.82 6.25
N PHE A 90 14.13 -12.91 6.65
CA PHE A 90 12.67 -12.92 6.74
C PHE A 90 12.14 -11.92 7.78
N PRO A 91 12.62 -11.90 9.05
CA PRO A 91 12.21 -10.88 10.02
C PRO A 91 12.52 -9.45 9.58
N ALA A 92 13.64 -9.25 8.87
CA ALA A 92 14.03 -7.93 8.39
C ALA A 92 13.09 -7.42 7.29
N ILE A 93 12.80 -8.22 6.28
CA ILE A 93 11.83 -7.89 5.23
C ILE A 93 10.43 -7.69 5.83
N PHE A 94 10.05 -8.55 6.78
CA PHE A 94 8.79 -8.41 7.49
C PHE A 94 8.73 -7.06 8.24
N LEU A 95 9.78 -6.70 8.97
CA LEU A 95 9.85 -5.41 9.67
C LEU A 95 9.78 -4.23 8.69
N ALA A 96 10.50 -4.30 7.57
CA ALA A 96 10.41 -3.31 6.50
C ALA A 96 8.97 -3.17 5.99
N SER A 97 8.26 -4.28 5.80
CA SER A 97 6.86 -4.26 5.34
C SER A 97 5.91 -3.53 6.29
N VAL A 98 6.13 -3.63 7.61
CA VAL A 98 5.33 -2.90 8.63
C VAL A 98 5.52 -1.39 8.47
N PHE A 99 6.77 -0.94 8.33
CA PHE A 99 7.08 0.46 8.12
C PHE A 99 6.60 0.96 6.74
N SER A 100 6.70 0.13 5.69
CA SER A 100 6.14 0.44 4.37
C SER A 100 4.62 0.63 4.43
N LEU A 101 3.89 -0.20 5.20
CA LEU A 101 2.46 -0.02 5.40
C LEU A 101 2.14 1.33 6.06
N LEU A 102 2.91 1.73 7.07
CA LEU A 102 2.76 3.04 7.73
C LEU A 102 3.05 4.21 6.77
N LEU A 103 4.10 4.11 5.95
CA LEU A 103 4.40 5.10 4.90
C LEU A 103 3.27 5.20 3.88
N ASN A 104 2.71 4.06 3.45
CA ASN A 104 1.56 4.04 2.54
C ASN A 104 0.33 4.71 3.17
N MET A 105 0.03 4.43 4.45
CA MET A 105 -1.07 5.10 5.16
C MET A 105 -0.88 6.62 5.22
N ALA A 106 0.34 7.07 5.54
CA ALA A 106 0.66 8.49 5.53
C ALA A 106 0.44 9.11 4.15
N PHE A 107 0.89 8.43 3.10
CA PHE A 107 0.73 8.89 1.72
C PHE A 107 -0.74 8.98 1.30
N TYR A 108 -1.57 7.97 1.60
CA TYR A 108 -3.02 8.04 1.36
C TYR A 108 -3.70 9.22 2.07
N ARG A 109 -3.27 9.57 3.30
CA ARG A 109 -3.78 10.77 3.98
C ARG A 109 -3.38 12.06 3.29
N MET A 110 -2.12 12.19 2.83
CA MET A 110 -1.69 13.35 2.06
C MET A 110 -2.41 13.44 0.71
N ILE A 111 -2.65 12.31 0.05
CA ILE A 111 -3.48 12.25 -1.18
C ILE A 111 -4.87 12.82 -0.88
N LYS A 112 -5.53 12.37 0.19
CA LYS A 112 -6.84 12.90 0.61
C LYS A 112 -6.78 14.40 0.88
N GLN A 113 -5.79 14.85 1.64
CA GLN A 113 -5.61 16.25 2.00
C GLN A 113 -5.48 17.13 0.74
N ILE A 114 -4.70 16.70 -0.24
CA ILE A 114 -4.49 17.43 -1.50
C ILE A 114 -5.71 17.35 -2.43
N ASP A 115 -6.41 16.22 -2.45
CA ASP A 115 -7.62 16.02 -3.24
C ASP A 115 -8.80 16.86 -2.74
N LEU A 116 -8.91 17.06 -1.43
CA LEU A 116 -9.95 17.86 -0.78
C LEU A 116 -9.52 19.31 -0.48
N ASP A 117 -8.36 19.73 -0.97
CA ASP A 117 -7.76 21.06 -0.74
C ASP A 117 -7.69 21.46 0.76
N GLU A 118 -7.44 20.47 1.64
CA GLU A 118 -7.24 20.66 3.08
C GLU A 118 -5.87 21.36 3.37
N PRO A 119 -5.72 22.12 4.47
CA PRO A 119 -4.51 22.89 4.76
C PRO A 119 -3.25 22.03 4.88
N ALA A 120 -2.17 22.39 4.18
CA ALA A 120 -0.94 21.61 4.04
C ALA A 120 -0.23 21.19 5.35
N SER A 121 -0.47 21.90 6.47
CA SER A 121 0.15 21.62 7.76
C SER A 121 -0.46 20.45 8.54
N SER A 122 -1.55 19.84 8.06
CA SER A 122 -2.32 18.86 8.84
C SER A 122 -1.76 17.43 8.84
N VAL A 123 -0.92 17.04 7.89
CA VAL A 123 -0.43 15.65 7.75
C VAL A 123 1.07 15.60 7.49
N SER A 124 1.77 14.71 8.21
CA SER A 124 3.18 14.40 7.99
C SER A 124 3.43 12.90 8.10
N PHE A 125 4.50 12.41 7.47
CA PHE A 125 4.86 10.98 7.50
C PHE A 125 5.11 10.44 8.91
N GLY A 126 5.60 11.28 9.84
CA GLY A 126 5.88 10.87 11.22
C GLY A 126 4.66 10.68 12.12
N MET A 127 3.49 11.21 11.72
CA MET A 127 2.27 11.18 12.53
C MET A 127 1.76 9.75 12.82
N PHE A 128 2.12 8.79 11.97
CA PHE A 128 1.66 7.39 12.05
C PHE A 128 2.61 6.49 12.83
N MET A 129 3.71 7.02 13.35
CA MET A 129 4.64 6.27 14.21
C MET A 129 4.18 6.20 15.67
N ASN A 130 2.93 6.54 15.98
CA ASN A 130 2.40 6.32 17.33
C ASN A 130 2.16 4.82 17.61
N THR A 131 2.19 4.44 18.89
CA THR A 131 2.08 3.03 19.32
C THR A 131 0.80 2.35 18.82
N LYS A 132 -0.33 3.06 18.78
CA LYS A 132 -1.62 2.49 18.37
C LYS A 132 -1.64 2.13 16.88
N TYR A 133 -1.21 3.04 16.01
CA TYR A 133 -1.13 2.81 14.56
C TYR A 133 -0.05 1.78 14.22
N PHE A 134 1.09 1.81 14.91
CA PHE A 134 2.15 0.82 14.75
C PHE A 134 1.65 -0.60 15.07
N MET A 135 1.00 -0.80 16.22
CA MET A 135 0.46 -2.12 16.59
C MET A 135 -0.59 -2.61 15.60
N LYS A 136 -1.41 -1.70 15.06
CA LYS A 136 -2.39 -2.03 14.05
C LYS A 136 -1.75 -2.46 12.73
N ALA A 137 -0.76 -1.69 12.27
CA ALA A 137 0.03 -2.02 11.08
C ALA A 137 0.77 -3.36 11.25
N LEU A 138 1.33 -3.62 12.44
CA LEU A 138 2.00 -4.88 12.76
C LEU A 138 1.06 -6.08 12.60
N VAL A 139 -0.10 -6.06 13.27
CA VAL A 139 -1.07 -7.16 13.21
C VAL A 139 -1.58 -7.36 11.78
N LEU A 140 -1.89 -6.27 11.06
CA LEU A 140 -2.34 -6.38 9.68
C LEU A 140 -1.24 -6.91 8.76
N SER A 141 0.02 -6.52 8.96
CA SER A 141 1.15 -7.06 8.18
C SER A 141 1.35 -8.56 8.39
N ILE A 142 1.13 -9.07 9.61
CA ILE A 142 1.13 -10.51 9.88
C ILE A 142 0.02 -11.18 9.07
N ILE A 143 -1.20 -10.66 9.14
CA ILE A 143 -2.36 -11.27 8.48
C ILE A 143 -2.22 -11.22 6.96
N THR A 144 -1.81 -10.09 6.38
CA THR A 144 -1.61 -9.96 4.93
C THR A 144 -0.47 -10.87 4.43
N THR A 145 0.61 -11.01 5.21
CA THR A 145 1.71 -11.94 4.89
C THR A 145 1.22 -13.39 4.92
N LEU A 146 0.44 -13.78 5.93
CA LEU A 146 -0.14 -15.13 6.00
C LEU A 146 -1.08 -15.42 4.83
N ILE A 147 -1.94 -14.47 4.47
CA ILE A 147 -2.82 -14.59 3.29
C ILE A 147 -1.99 -14.78 2.02
N ALA A 148 -0.92 -13.99 1.83
CA ALA A 148 -0.05 -14.10 0.68
C ALA A 148 0.68 -15.46 0.64
N VAL A 149 1.20 -15.94 1.77
CA VAL A 149 1.85 -17.26 1.87
C VAL A 149 0.88 -18.38 1.52
N VAL A 150 -0.34 -18.37 2.08
CA VAL A 150 -1.37 -19.37 1.75
C VAL A 150 -1.72 -19.33 0.27
N ALA A 151 -1.84 -18.14 -0.32
CA ALA A 151 -2.13 -17.97 -1.74
C ALA A 151 -1.01 -18.52 -2.65
N VAL A 152 0.26 -18.35 -2.27
CA VAL A 152 1.41 -18.93 -2.96
C VAL A 152 1.40 -20.45 -2.86
N LEU A 153 1.20 -21.00 -1.66
CA LEU A 153 1.13 -22.45 -1.42
C LEU A 153 -0.03 -23.11 -2.19
N ALA A 154 -1.11 -22.37 -2.43
CA ALA A 154 -2.24 -22.79 -3.26
C ALA A 154 -2.00 -22.61 -4.77
N CYS A 155 -0.77 -22.85 -5.24
CA CYS A 155 -0.34 -22.82 -6.64
C CYS A 155 -0.32 -21.43 -7.32
N TYR A 156 -0.01 -20.36 -6.58
CA TYR A 156 0.15 -18.97 -7.06
C TYR A 156 -1.09 -18.30 -7.70
N LEU A 157 -2.01 -19.03 -8.32
CA LEU A 157 -3.22 -18.46 -8.93
C LEU A 157 -4.04 -17.61 -7.94
N PRO A 158 -4.23 -18.03 -6.67
CA PRO A 158 -4.94 -17.21 -5.70
C PRO A 158 -4.23 -15.89 -5.34
N LEU A 159 -2.92 -15.76 -5.62
CA LEU A 159 -2.15 -14.54 -5.36
C LEU A 159 -2.70 -13.36 -6.18
N PHE A 160 -3.03 -13.61 -7.45
CA PHE A 160 -3.65 -12.62 -8.33
C PHE A 160 -5.03 -12.19 -7.84
N TYR A 161 -5.77 -13.09 -7.18
CA TYR A 161 -7.05 -12.72 -6.60
C TYR A 161 -6.87 -11.83 -5.37
N VAL A 162 -6.05 -12.25 -4.40
CA VAL A 162 -5.92 -11.56 -3.10
C VAL A 162 -5.18 -10.24 -3.19
N MET A 163 -4.35 -10.01 -4.21
CA MET A 163 -3.63 -8.73 -4.35
C MET A 163 -4.58 -7.52 -4.35
N VAL A 164 -5.75 -7.64 -4.99
CA VAL A 164 -6.72 -6.53 -5.09
C VAL A 164 -7.33 -6.18 -3.71
N PRO A 165 -7.95 -7.12 -2.97
CA PRO A 165 -8.35 -6.92 -1.58
C PRO A 165 -7.24 -6.38 -0.67
N LEU A 166 -6.00 -6.86 -0.82
CA LEU A 166 -4.89 -6.44 0.02
C LEU A 166 -4.44 -5.00 -0.31
N THR A 167 -4.45 -4.59 -1.58
CA THR A 167 -4.20 -3.20 -1.96
C THR A 167 -5.27 -2.26 -1.41
N LEU A 168 -6.55 -2.66 -1.49
CA LEU A 168 -7.68 -1.87 -0.99
C LEU A 168 -7.78 -1.85 0.54
N LEU A 169 -7.16 -2.80 1.24
CA LEU A 169 -7.06 -2.79 2.71
C LEU A 169 -6.38 -1.51 3.21
N ILE A 170 -5.39 -0.99 2.48
CA ILE A 170 -4.60 0.17 2.90
C ILE A 170 -5.44 1.45 2.98
N PRO A 171 -6.17 1.90 1.94
CA PRO A 171 -7.04 3.06 2.05
C PRO A 171 -8.17 2.83 3.07
N ILE A 172 -8.74 1.62 3.15
CA ILE A 172 -9.77 1.30 4.16
C ILE A 172 -9.22 1.48 5.58
N LEU A 173 -8.04 0.93 5.87
CA LEU A 173 -7.33 1.11 7.15
C LEU A 173 -7.03 2.58 7.43
N THR A 174 -6.52 3.29 6.43
CA THR A 174 -6.08 4.68 6.56
C THR A 174 -7.22 5.61 6.97
N PHE A 175 -8.39 5.40 6.37
CA PHE A 175 -9.57 6.24 6.56
C PHE A 175 -10.55 5.70 7.62
N ASN A 176 -10.33 4.47 8.11
CA ASN A 176 -11.11 3.87 9.20
C ASN A 176 -10.20 3.21 10.26
N PRO A 177 -9.26 3.96 10.87
CA PRO A 177 -8.28 3.41 11.78
C PRO A 177 -8.85 2.94 13.12
N GLU A 178 -10.10 3.23 13.44
CA GLU A 178 -10.76 2.80 14.68
C GLU A 178 -11.48 1.44 14.54
N MET A 179 -11.68 0.94 13.32
CA MET A 179 -12.32 -0.37 13.09
C MET A 179 -11.46 -1.53 13.59
N SER A 180 -12.08 -2.67 13.93
CA SER A 180 -11.32 -3.88 14.27
C SER A 180 -10.53 -4.41 13.06
N ASN A 181 -9.43 -5.13 13.30
CA ASN A 181 -8.63 -5.70 12.20
C ASN A 181 -9.42 -6.69 11.35
N SER A 182 -10.28 -7.51 11.98
CA SER A 182 -11.19 -8.43 11.28
C SER A 182 -12.12 -7.66 10.34
N ASP A 183 -12.72 -6.58 10.81
CA ASP A 183 -13.69 -5.82 10.01
C ASP A 183 -13.02 -5.11 8.84
N LEU A 184 -11.79 -4.62 9.03
CA LEU A 184 -10.99 -4.06 7.94
C LEU A 184 -10.70 -5.08 6.84
N ILE A 185 -10.32 -6.31 7.21
CA ILE A 185 -10.05 -7.39 6.26
C ILE A 185 -11.33 -7.79 5.54
N LYS A 186 -12.43 -8.00 6.28
CA LYS A 186 -13.74 -8.33 5.68
C LYS A 186 -14.17 -7.24 4.69
N ALA A 187 -14.03 -5.98 5.08
CA ALA A 187 -14.33 -4.84 4.23
C ALA A 187 -13.48 -4.83 2.95
N SER A 188 -12.17 -5.07 3.07
CA SER A 188 -11.26 -5.06 1.92
C SER A 188 -11.51 -6.21 0.95
N PHE A 189 -11.79 -7.41 1.46
CA PHE A 189 -12.20 -8.55 0.64
C PHE A 189 -13.57 -8.31 -0.01
N LYS A 190 -14.52 -7.74 0.71
CA LYS A 190 -15.85 -7.45 0.15
C LYS A 190 -15.77 -6.43 -0.98
N LEU A 191 -15.09 -5.31 -0.77
CA LEU A 191 -14.88 -4.30 -1.80
C LEU A 191 -14.05 -4.85 -2.96
N GLY A 192 -12.93 -5.50 -2.66
CA GLY A 192 -12.01 -6.04 -3.65
C GLY A 192 -12.62 -7.13 -4.51
N THR A 193 -13.50 -7.97 -3.95
CA THR A 193 -14.27 -8.97 -4.74
C THR A 193 -15.26 -8.26 -5.66
N LYS A 194 -15.97 -7.26 -5.14
CA LYS A 194 -17.04 -6.59 -5.88
C LYS A 194 -16.54 -5.71 -7.02
N LYS A 195 -15.37 -5.09 -6.85
CA LYS A 195 -14.73 -4.21 -7.83
C LYS A 195 -13.50 -4.83 -8.48
N TRP A 196 -13.33 -6.16 -8.38
CA TRP A 196 -12.09 -6.85 -8.68
C TRP A 196 -11.50 -6.48 -10.03
N LEU A 197 -12.27 -6.68 -11.12
CA LEU A 197 -11.78 -6.51 -12.49
C LEU A 197 -11.37 -5.06 -12.80
N ILE A 198 -12.19 -4.09 -12.35
CA ILE A 198 -11.91 -2.67 -12.56
C ILE A 198 -10.67 -2.26 -11.76
N THR A 199 -10.58 -2.65 -10.48
CA THR A 199 -9.42 -2.32 -9.64
C THR A 199 -8.15 -3.00 -10.13
N PHE A 200 -8.22 -4.28 -10.52
CA PHE A 200 -7.09 -5.00 -11.10
C PHE A 200 -6.58 -4.32 -12.37
N GLY A 201 -7.48 -4.03 -13.32
CA GLY A 201 -7.12 -3.33 -14.55
C GLY A 201 -6.49 -1.97 -14.28
N LEU A 202 -7.04 -1.20 -13.34
CA LEU A 202 -6.52 0.11 -12.98
C LEU A 202 -5.10 0.01 -12.43
N ILE A 203 -4.87 -0.88 -11.46
CA ILE A 203 -3.54 -1.11 -10.88
C ILE A 203 -2.55 -1.57 -11.96
N PHE A 204 -2.96 -2.50 -12.82
CA PHE A 204 -2.11 -3.06 -13.87
C PHE A 204 -1.68 -2.01 -14.89
N ILE A 205 -2.64 -1.22 -15.42
CA ILE A 205 -2.35 -0.16 -16.38
C ILE A 205 -1.54 0.97 -15.73
N SER A 206 -1.85 1.32 -14.48
CA SER A 206 -1.07 2.32 -13.73
C SER A 206 0.38 1.88 -13.48
N ALA A 207 0.61 0.61 -13.18
CA ALA A 207 1.96 0.06 -13.00
C ALA A 207 2.77 0.13 -14.30
N ILE A 208 2.19 -0.35 -15.41
CA ILE A 208 2.84 -0.30 -16.73
C ILE A 208 3.14 1.15 -17.13
N LEU A 209 2.18 2.07 -16.96
CA LEU A 209 2.39 3.48 -17.28
C LEU A 209 3.51 4.09 -16.44
N ALA A 210 3.53 3.81 -15.14
CA ALA A 210 4.56 4.32 -14.24
C ALA A 210 5.95 3.85 -14.65
N GLU A 211 6.10 2.57 -15.00
CA GLU A 211 7.38 2.00 -15.46
C GLU A 211 7.80 2.56 -16.83
N LEU A 212 6.90 2.58 -17.81
CA LEU A 212 7.21 3.06 -19.16
C LEU A 212 7.60 4.54 -19.17
N VAL A 213 6.80 5.40 -18.52
CA VAL A 213 7.10 6.83 -18.41
C VAL A 213 8.37 7.03 -17.58
N GLY A 214 8.54 6.26 -16.51
CA GLY A 214 9.72 6.32 -15.67
C GLY A 214 11.01 5.98 -16.42
N LEU A 215 10.96 4.98 -17.29
CA LEU A 215 12.09 4.57 -18.13
C LEU A 215 12.40 5.63 -19.20
N ILE A 216 11.38 6.19 -19.85
CA ILE A 216 11.53 7.27 -20.85
C ILE A 216 12.22 8.50 -20.23
N LEU A 217 11.93 8.78 -18.95
CA LEU A 217 12.56 9.85 -18.17
C LEU A 217 13.89 9.42 -17.52
N CYS A 218 14.71 8.68 -18.27
CA CYS A 218 16.06 8.24 -17.89
C CYS A 218 16.14 7.43 -16.59
N GLY A 219 15.11 6.65 -16.25
CA GLY A 219 15.05 5.84 -15.02
C GLY A 219 14.81 6.65 -13.75
N VAL A 220 15.27 7.90 -13.66
CA VAL A 220 14.95 8.82 -12.55
C VAL A 220 13.44 9.07 -12.48
N GLY A 221 12.77 9.10 -13.63
CA GLY A 221 11.32 9.22 -13.68
C GLY A 221 10.59 8.11 -12.93
N ILE A 222 11.18 6.91 -12.77
CA ILE A 222 10.56 5.81 -12.02
C ILE A 222 10.25 6.24 -10.59
N PHE A 223 11.14 6.99 -9.94
CA PHE A 223 10.90 7.50 -8.58
C PHE A 223 9.77 8.52 -8.53
N VAL A 224 9.58 9.29 -9.60
CA VAL A 224 8.50 10.29 -9.70
C VAL A 224 7.16 9.59 -9.97
N THR A 225 7.14 8.63 -10.90
CA THR A 225 5.92 8.00 -11.40
C THR A 225 5.45 6.82 -10.56
N MET A 226 6.32 6.18 -9.75
CA MET A 226 5.97 5.01 -8.92
C MET A 226 4.77 5.29 -8.00
N SER A 227 4.66 6.52 -7.49
CA SER A 227 3.55 6.93 -6.62
C SER A 227 2.18 6.96 -7.31
N PHE A 228 2.12 6.89 -8.64
CA PHE A 228 0.88 6.85 -9.41
C PHE A 228 0.02 5.62 -9.07
N ILE A 229 0.64 4.49 -8.69
CA ILE A 229 -0.07 3.23 -8.39
C ILE A 229 -1.07 3.34 -7.23
N TYR A 230 -0.90 4.33 -6.35
CA TYR A 230 -1.76 4.55 -5.18
C TYR A 230 -3.05 5.32 -5.49
N LEU A 231 -3.09 6.09 -6.58
CA LEU A 231 -4.20 6.98 -6.88
C LEU A 231 -5.46 6.24 -7.36
N PRO A 232 -5.38 5.20 -8.20
CA PRO A 232 -6.60 4.48 -8.59
C PRO A 232 -7.28 3.79 -7.41
N SER A 233 -6.52 3.15 -6.51
CA SER A 233 -7.08 2.52 -5.30
C SER A 233 -7.66 3.55 -4.32
N TYR A 234 -7.07 4.75 -4.26
CA TYR A 234 -7.66 5.89 -3.55
C TYR A 234 -9.04 6.25 -4.10
N PHE A 235 -9.17 6.41 -5.43
CA PHE A 235 -10.44 6.75 -6.06
C PHE A 235 -11.46 5.61 -6.02
N VAL A 236 -11.04 4.34 -6.12
CA VAL A 236 -11.94 3.19 -5.91
C VAL A 236 -12.56 3.26 -4.51
N TYR A 237 -11.76 3.57 -3.48
CA TYR A 237 -12.28 3.79 -2.13
C TYR A 237 -13.19 5.02 -2.06
N LYS A 238 -12.74 6.18 -2.55
CA LYS A 238 -13.46 7.46 -2.48
C LYS A 238 -14.82 7.39 -3.20
N ASP A 239 -14.86 6.84 -4.41
CA ASP A 239 -16.06 6.87 -5.24
C ASP A 239 -17.05 5.75 -4.87
N THR A 240 -16.57 4.67 -4.23
CA THR A 240 -17.45 3.60 -3.73
C THR A 240 -17.95 3.85 -2.30
N ILE A 241 -17.05 4.17 -1.37
CA ILE A 241 -17.34 4.31 0.07
C ILE A 241 -17.35 5.80 0.46
N GLY A 242 -16.38 6.56 -0.03
CA GLY A 242 -16.19 7.94 0.37
C GLY A 242 -15.66 8.08 1.80
N PHE A 243 -15.57 9.32 2.25
CA PHE A 243 -15.18 9.64 3.61
C PHE A 243 -16.43 9.76 4.49
N VAL A 244 -16.26 9.70 5.81
CA VAL A 244 -17.33 10.16 6.70
C VAL A 244 -17.52 11.64 6.39
N ASP A 245 -18.73 11.99 6.04
CA ASP A 245 -19.13 13.33 5.65
C ASP A 245 -18.83 14.35 6.75
N ASP A 246 -17.98 15.34 6.44
CA ASP A 246 -18.16 16.74 6.85
C ASP A 246 -19.30 17.41 6.04
N SER A 247 -20.02 16.65 5.20
CA SER A 247 -21.11 17.18 4.35
C SER A 247 -22.36 17.62 5.13
N GLY A 248 -22.48 17.26 6.41
CA GLY A 248 -23.43 17.89 7.33
C GLY A 248 -23.08 19.35 7.62
N ASP A 249 -21.79 19.69 7.64
CA ASP A 249 -21.29 21.01 8.04
C ASP A 249 -21.29 22.01 6.87
N LEU A 250 -21.30 21.53 5.62
CA LEU A 250 -21.39 22.37 4.41
C LEU A 250 -22.85 22.77 4.08
N GLN A 251 -23.81 21.85 4.24
CA GLN A 251 -25.24 22.18 4.07
C GLN A 251 -25.78 23.04 5.23
N GLU A 252 -25.21 22.90 6.43
CA GLU A 252 -25.55 23.74 7.58
C GLU A 252 -24.93 25.14 7.46
N LYS A 253 -23.70 25.27 6.91
CA LYS A 253 -23.10 26.58 6.61
C LYS A 253 -23.78 27.33 5.48
N GLU A 254 -24.25 26.65 4.42
CA GLU A 254 -25.06 27.30 3.37
C GLU A 254 -26.41 27.79 3.93
N LYS A 255 -27.07 27.01 4.81
CA LYS A 255 -28.32 27.45 5.47
C LYS A 255 -28.15 28.59 6.47
N ILE A 256 -26.99 28.67 7.15
CA ILE A 256 -26.70 29.75 8.11
C ILE A 256 -26.29 31.04 7.39
N CYS A 257 -25.75 30.97 6.16
CA CYS A 257 -25.44 32.15 5.36
C CYS A 257 -26.63 32.71 4.55
N GLU A 258 -27.75 32.00 4.49
CA GLU A 258 -29.01 32.44 3.84
C GLU A 258 -30.07 32.97 4.83
N LEU A 259 -29.73 33.12 6.12
CA LEU A 259 -30.54 33.73 7.18
C LEU A 259 -29.94 35.06 7.65
#